data_AF-E2AXL6-F1
#
_entry.id   AF-E2AXL6-F1
#
_cell.length_a   1.000
_cell.length_b   1.000
_cell.length_c   1.000
_cell.angle_alpha   90.00
_cell.angle_beta   90.00
_cell.angle_gamma   90.00
#
_symmetry.space_group_name_H-M   'P 1'
#
loop_
_entity.id
_entity.type
_entity.pdbx_description
1 polymer ?
#
loop_
_entity_poly.entity_id
_entity_poly.type
_entity_poly.pdbx_seq_one_letter_code
_entity_poly.pdbx_strand_id
1 'polypeptide(L)'
;MHYGKKSPSMGTPSVYSHVTTRSSANLRSSRSARSVKIPWYQKTKLTHAFIFDIQRGAMFTAIFSLCLAFFTVCTAIFDIYCLSQAAPGSTHYGYYIISYEFVYVGNQHVRNALIVFALFSMLGGIVVFVTSLMLITALRKEYEKKIVPWLYSFAIFTLFRLFAFIFFSIVNDMIFAYNIIMCLLWIIFICISAYGWLVIYSLYLELSDLTRLEDLAHLRIGTMQSLNASTTHSIAGSRPTTPHSVVSTLPVK
;
A
#
# COMPACT_ATOMS: atom_id res chain seq x y z
N MET A 1 -73.39 -19.19 -16.59
CA MET A 1 -73.97 -18.80 -15.28
C MET A 1 -73.09 -19.39 -14.17
N HIS A 2 -72.91 -18.59 -13.12
CA HIS A 2 -71.81 -18.63 -12.15
C HIS A 2 -71.74 -19.89 -11.28
N TYR A 3 -70.53 -20.45 -11.14
CA TYR A 3 -70.15 -21.37 -10.07
C TYR A 3 -70.11 -20.63 -8.72
N GLY A 4 -70.85 -21.15 -7.73
CA GLY A 4 -70.83 -20.69 -6.34
C GLY A 4 -69.49 -21.00 -5.67
N LYS A 5 -68.87 -19.96 -5.10
CA LYS A 5 -67.61 -20.00 -4.36
C LYS A 5 -67.73 -20.85 -3.09
N LYS A 6 -66.77 -21.75 -2.85
CA LYS A 6 -66.57 -22.44 -1.56
C LYS A 6 -66.09 -21.43 -0.52
N SER A 7 -66.74 -21.40 0.64
CA SER A 7 -66.33 -20.62 1.82
C SER A 7 -65.00 -21.15 2.39
N PRO A 8 -64.05 -20.29 2.78
CA PRO A 8 -62.85 -20.74 3.49
C PRO A 8 -63.19 -21.01 4.96
N SER A 9 -62.88 -22.20 5.47
CA SER A 9 -62.97 -22.50 6.89
C SER A 9 -61.95 -21.67 7.65
N MET A 10 -62.43 -20.79 8.54
CA MET A 10 -61.61 -20.08 9.52
C MET A 10 -61.15 -21.09 10.58
N GLY A 11 -59.92 -21.59 10.44
CA GLY A 11 -59.24 -22.31 11.51
C GLY A 11 -59.01 -21.38 12.71
N THR A 12 -59.19 -21.90 13.91
CA THR A 12 -58.94 -21.21 15.17
C THR A 12 -57.47 -20.72 15.25
N PRO A 13 -57.22 -19.45 15.62
CA PRO A 13 -55.85 -18.97 15.74
C PRO A 13 -55.22 -19.60 16.99
N SER A 14 -54.14 -20.35 16.81
CA SER A 14 -53.34 -20.83 17.92
C SER A 14 -52.63 -19.64 18.59
N VAL A 15 -52.90 -19.46 19.88
CA VAL A 15 -52.41 -18.35 20.73
C VAL A 15 -50.90 -18.45 21.04
N TYR A 16 -50.18 -19.40 20.43
CA TYR A 16 -48.77 -19.70 20.69
C TYR A 16 -47.83 -19.35 19.51
N SER A 17 -48.07 -18.21 18.84
CA SER A 17 -47.16 -17.69 17.80
C SER A 17 -46.56 -16.32 18.13
N HIS A 18 -46.68 -15.87 19.39
CA HIS A 18 -45.88 -14.76 19.89
C HIS A 18 -44.52 -15.28 20.39
N VAL A 19 -43.45 -14.58 19.97
CA VAL A 19 -42.02 -14.87 20.21
C VAL A 19 -41.45 -15.81 19.14
N THR A 20 -41.00 -15.35 17.96
CA THR A 20 -39.92 -14.36 17.78
C THR A 20 -40.12 -13.52 16.52
N THR A 21 -40.61 -12.29 16.67
CA THR A 21 -40.34 -11.20 15.73
C THR A 21 -38.88 -10.76 15.92
N ARG A 22 -37.91 -11.63 15.59
CA ARG A 22 -36.49 -11.27 15.55
C ARG A 22 -36.19 -10.64 14.19
N SER A 23 -36.45 -9.34 14.11
CA SER A 23 -35.72 -8.33 13.31
C SER A 23 -34.89 -8.84 12.11
N SER A 24 -35.54 -9.41 11.09
CA SER A 24 -34.93 -9.57 9.75
C SER A 24 -34.79 -8.23 9.02
N ALA A 25 -35.33 -7.15 9.59
CA ALA A 25 -35.22 -5.79 9.07
C ALA A 25 -33.77 -5.27 9.01
N ASN A 26 -32.87 -5.71 9.90
CA ASN A 26 -31.45 -5.33 9.85
C ASN A 26 -30.61 -6.20 8.91
N LEU A 27 -31.12 -7.35 8.44
CA LEU A 27 -30.44 -8.19 7.45
C LEU A 27 -30.67 -7.70 6.01
N ARG A 28 -31.72 -6.89 5.78
CA ARG A 28 -31.95 -6.22 4.48
C ARG A 28 -31.06 -5.00 4.25
N SER A 29 -30.33 -4.51 5.25
CA SER A 29 -29.30 -3.48 5.07
C SER A 29 -27.91 -4.06 4.79
N SER A 30 -27.83 -5.26 4.22
CA SER A 30 -26.66 -5.67 3.44
C SER A 30 -26.59 -4.77 2.20
N ARG A 31 -26.23 -3.49 2.40
CA ARG A 31 -25.74 -2.64 1.33
C ARG A 31 -24.62 -3.44 0.69
N SER A 32 -24.87 -3.88 -0.54
CA SER A 32 -23.89 -4.55 -1.38
C SER A 32 -22.58 -3.79 -1.24
N ALA A 33 -21.48 -4.48 -0.90
CA ALA A 33 -20.15 -3.87 -0.81
C ALA A 33 -19.77 -3.11 -2.11
N ARG A 34 -20.47 -3.43 -3.21
CA ARG A 34 -20.46 -2.72 -4.50
C ARG A 34 -20.92 -1.25 -4.44
N SER A 35 -21.60 -0.82 -3.37
CA SER A 35 -22.10 0.55 -3.17
C SER A 35 -21.18 1.43 -2.32
N VAL A 36 -20.08 0.90 -1.78
CA VAL A 36 -19.11 1.71 -1.05
C VAL A 36 -18.36 2.56 -2.06
N LYS A 37 -18.63 3.88 -2.07
CA LYS A 37 -17.87 4.84 -2.89
C LYS A 37 -16.41 4.82 -2.41
N ILE A 38 -15.55 4.11 -3.14
CA ILE A 38 -14.13 4.07 -2.86
C ILE A 38 -13.56 5.47 -3.11
N PRO A 39 -12.93 6.11 -2.10
CA PRO A 39 -12.25 7.40 -2.26
C PRO A 39 -11.25 7.36 -3.40
N TRP A 40 -11.06 8.49 -4.09
CA TRP A 40 -10.23 8.58 -5.30
C TRP A 40 -8.78 8.16 -5.10
N TYR A 41 -8.25 8.26 -3.88
CA TYR A 41 -6.89 7.83 -3.51
C TYR A 41 -6.75 6.32 -3.28
N GLN A 42 -7.86 5.61 -3.06
CA GLN A 42 -7.91 4.15 -2.84
C GLN A 42 -8.22 3.35 -4.11
N LYS A 43 -8.47 4.02 -5.24
CA LYS A 43 -8.69 3.32 -6.51
C LYS A 43 -7.35 2.88 -7.09
N THR A 44 -7.20 1.60 -7.42
CA THR A 44 -6.07 1.08 -8.19
C THR A 44 -5.95 1.87 -9.49
N LYS A 45 -4.85 2.61 -9.66
CA LYS A 45 -4.67 3.51 -10.81
C LYS A 45 -4.18 2.78 -12.06
N LEU A 46 -3.63 1.58 -11.92
CA LEU A 46 -3.07 0.76 -12.99
C LEU A 46 -3.59 -0.67 -12.89
N THR A 47 -4.81 -0.93 -13.38
CA THR A 47 -5.37 -2.29 -13.43
C THR A 47 -4.73 -3.15 -14.53
N HIS A 48 -4.17 -2.49 -15.56
CA HIS A 48 -3.38 -3.12 -16.62
C HIS A 48 -2.18 -2.21 -16.90
N ALA A 49 -1.01 -2.58 -16.40
CA ALA A 49 0.22 -1.87 -16.75
C ALA A 49 0.56 -2.14 -18.22
N PHE A 50 0.85 -1.06 -18.96
CA PHE A 50 1.00 -1.03 -20.42
C PHE A 50 2.12 -1.94 -21.00
N ILE A 51 2.98 -2.55 -20.15
CA ILE A 51 4.20 -3.27 -20.57
C ILE A 51 4.47 -4.56 -19.77
N PHE A 52 4.21 -4.61 -18.45
CA PHE A 52 4.52 -5.76 -17.60
C PHE A 52 3.40 -6.03 -16.58
N ASP A 53 3.20 -7.29 -16.19
CA ASP A 53 2.38 -7.65 -15.02
C ASP A 53 2.82 -6.84 -13.78
N ILE A 54 1.85 -6.40 -12.99
CA ILE A 54 2.08 -5.48 -11.86
C ILE A 54 3.13 -6.00 -10.86
N GLN A 55 3.15 -7.32 -10.64
CA GLN A 55 4.09 -7.98 -9.74
C GLN A 55 5.52 -8.05 -10.33
N ARG A 56 5.65 -8.30 -11.64
CA ARG A 56 6.96 -8.24 -12.34
C ARG A 56 7.48 -6.80 -12.38
N GLY A 57 6.60 -5.84 -12.65
CA GLY A 57 6.92 -4.41 -12.64
C GLY A 57 7.37 -3.93 -11.26
N ALA A 58 6.74 -4.40 -10.18
CA ALA A 58 7.15 -4.07 -8.82
C ALA A 58 8.53 -4.64 -8.46
N MET A 59 8.83 -5.89 -8.87
CA MET A 59 10.16 -6.47 -8.67
C MET A 59 11.24 -5.73 -9.45
N PHE A 60 10.97 -5.36 -10.70
CA PHE A 60 11.87 -4.53 -11.49
C PHE A 60 12.11 -3.17 -10.83
N THR A 61 11.05 -2.52 -10.34
CA THR A 61 11.15 -1.24 -9.64
C THR A 61 11.96 -1.35 -8.35
N ALA A 62 11.81 -2.43 -7.59
CA ALA A 62 12.58 -2.66 -6.38
C ALA A 62 14.08 -2.78 -6.69
N ILE A 63 14.45 -3.55 -7.72
CA ILE A 63 15.85 -3.67 -8.18
C ILE A 63 16.36 -2.33 -8.71
N PHE A 64 15.57 -1.64 -9.54
CA PHE A 64 15.91 -0.31 -10.05
C PHE A 64 16.20 0.67 -8.91
N SER A 65 15.34 0.72 -7.88
CA SER A 65 15.53 1.63 -6.74
C SER A 65 16.80 1.31 -5.94
N LEU A 66 17.22 0.04 -5.87
CA LEU A 66 18.47 -0.39 -5.25
C LEU A 66 19.68 0.09 -6.08
N CYS A 67 19.66 -0.13 -7.39
CA CYS A 67 20.70 0.36 -8.30
C CYS A 67 20.78 1.89 -8.29
N LEU A 68 19.63 2.57 -8.28
CA LEU A 68 19.54 4.03 -8.22
C LEU A 68 20.12 4.56 -6.90
N ALA A 69 19.82 3.92 -5.77
CA ALA A 69 20.38 4.29 -4.47
C ALA A 69 21.91 4.15 -4.45
N PHE A 70 22.44 3.03 -4.96
CA PHE A 70 23.88 2.83 -5.09
C PHE A 70 24.53 3.89 -5.98
N PHE A 71 23.96 4.13 -7.17
CA PHE A 71 24.40 5.17 -8.09
C PHE A 71 24.38 6.55 -7.43
N THR A 72 23.34 6.87 -6.67
CA THR A 72 23.19 8.15 -5.94
C THR A 72 24.29 8.33 -4.90
N VAL A 73 24.64 7.28 -4.14
CA VAL A 73 25.70 7.34 -3.14
C VAL A 73 27.06 7.56 -3.81
N CYS A 74 27.38 6.79 -4.85
CA CYS A 74 28.64 6.94 -5.59
C CYS A 74 28.79 8.33 -6.22
N THR A 75 27.74 8.81 -6.88
CA THR A 75 27.74 10.14 -7.50
C THR A 75 27.78 11.26 -6.48
N ALA A 76 27.10 11.13 -5.33
CA ALA A 76 27.18 12.13 -4.27
C ALA A 76 28.59 12.25 -3.66
N ILE A 77 29.29 11.13 -3.46
CA ILE A 77 30.69 11.14 -3.00
C ILE A 77 31.58 11.84 -4.03
N PHE A 78 31.40 11.51 -5.31
CA PHE A 78 32.14 12.14 -6.40
C PHE A 78 31.85 13.65 -6.50
N ASP A 79 30.59 14.07 -6.40
CA ASP A 79 30.19 15.48 -6.43
C ASP A 79 30.81 16.25 -5.25
N ILE A 80 30.80 15.68 -4.04
CA ILE A 80 31.44 16.30 -2.86
C ILE A 80 32.95 16.45 -3.09
N TYR A 81 33.60 15.43 -3.65
CA TYR A 81 35.02 15.49 -3.96
C TYR A 81 35.33 16.60 -4.97
N CYS A 82 34.60 16.67 -6.09
CA CYS A 82 34.76 17.69 -7.11
C CYS A 82 34.52 19.11 -6.57
N LEU A 83 33.47 19.30 -5.75
CA LEU A 83 33.18 20.57 -5.11
C LEU A 83 34.23 20.96 -4.05
N SER A 84 34.87 19.99 -3.38
CA SER A 84 35.96 20.27 -2.44
C SER A 84 37.23 20.72 -3.17
N GLN A 85 37.49 20.15 -4.35
CA GLN A 85 38.65 20.51 -5.16
C GLN A 85 38.49 21.90 -5.77
N ALA A 86 37.27 22.30 -6.15
CA ALA A 86 36.94 23.65 -6.64
C ALA A 86 37.04 24.78 -5.58
N ALA A 87 37.84 24.59 -4.52
CA ALA A 87 38.14 25.60 -3.52
C ALA A 87 39.16 26.63 -4.05
N PRO A 88 38.95 27.94 -3.80
CA PRO A 88 39.87 28.98 -4.26
C PRO A 88 41.26 28.74 -3.64
N GLY A 89 42.29 28.66 -4.49
CA GLY A 89 43.67 28.35 -4.09
C GLY A 89 44.17 26.96 -4.47
N SER A 90 43.33 26.10 -5.08
CA SER A 90 43.76 24.81 -5.63
C SER A 90 44.24 24.94 -7.08
N THR A 91 45.36 24.30 -7.43
CA THR A 91 45.90 24.30 -8.80
C THR A 91 45.17 23.25 -9.63
N HIS A 92 44.50 23.67 -10.71
CA HIS A 92 43.69 22.78 -11.55
C HIS A 92 44.35 22.49 -12.89
N TYR A 93 44.42 21.19 -13.25
CA TYR A 93 44.70 20.76 -14.61
C TYR A 93 43.35 20.59 -15.34
N GLY A 94 43.08 21.46 -16.31
CA GLY A 94 41.85 21.46 -17.09
C GLY A 94 41.84 20.33 -18.11
N TYR A 95 41.07 19.27 -17.84
CA TYR A 95 40.70 18.29 -18.86
C TYR A 95 39.23 18.52 -19.21
N TYR A 96 38.92 18.79 -20.49
CA TYR A 96 37.56 19.04 -21.01
C TYR A 96 36.49 17.99 -20.62
N ILE A 97 36.89 16.81 -20.14
CA ILE A 97 36.00 15.73 -19.70
C ILE A 97 35.58 15.89 -18.23
N ILE A 98 36.52 16.26 -17.35
CA ILE A 98 36.32 16.52 -15.91
C ILE A 98 37.22 17.71 -15.55
N SER A 99 36.77 18.91 -15.87
CA SER A 99 37.45 20.13 -15.41
C SER A 99 37.06 20.38 -13.94
N TYR A 100 38.01 20.84 -13.13
CA TYR A 100 37.72 21.27 -11.75
C TYR A 100 37.29 22.74 -11.68
N GLU A 101 37.27 23.45 -12.82
CA GLU A 101 36.61 24.75 -13.03
C GLU A 101 35.08 24.64 -13.16
N PHE A 102 34.50 23.51 -12.76
CA PHE A 102 33.06 23.37 -12.72
C PHE A 102 32.48 24.26 -11.63
N VAL A 103 31.34 24.87 -11.96
CA VAL A 103 30.55 25.83 -11.17
C VAL A 103 30.92 27.27 -11.52
N TYR A 104 29.94 28.15 -11.36
CA TYR A 104 30.13 29.56 -10.99
C TYR A 104 31.11 29.66 -9.78
N VAL A 105 32.40 29.45 -10.02
CA VAL A 105 33.51 29.33 -9.06
C VAL A 105 33.67 30.59 -8.18
N GLY A 106 32.94 31.66 -8.47
CA GLY A 106 33.00 32.89 -7.70
C GLY A 106 32.33 32.86 -6.32
N ASN A 107 31.27 32.07 -6.10
CA ASN A 107 30.43 32.22 -4.89
C ASN A 107 30.45 31.01 -3.94
N GLN A 108 31.08 31.19 -2.78
CA GLN A 108 31.18 30.20 -1.70
C GLN A 108 29.82 29.68 -1.21
N HIS A 109 28.79 30.53 -1.20
CA HIS A 109 27.46 30.13 -0.72
C HIS A 109 26.81 29.08 -1.61
N VAL A 110 26.96 29.24 -2.92
CA VAL A 110 26.39 28.34 -3.92
C VAL A 110 27.07 26.97 -3.87
N ARG A 111 28.40 26.95 -3.75
CA ARG A 111 29.18 25.71 -3.57
C ARG A 111 28.78 24.98 -2.29
N ASN A 112 28.68 25.69 -1.16
CA ASN A 112 28.28 25.09 0.10
C ASN A 112 26.85 24.51 0.03
N ALA A 113 25.93 25.18 -0.67
CA ALA A 113 24.59 24.66 -0.91
C ALA A 113 24.61 23.36 -1.74
N LEU A 114 25.41 23.31 -2.81
CA LEU A 114 25.59 22.10 -3.63
C LEU A 114 26.15 20.92 -2.79
N ILE A 115 27.15 21.17 -1.93
CA ILE A 115 27.71 20.16 -1.02
C ILE A 115 26.61 19.64 -0.08
N VAL A 116 25.80 20.54 0.49
CA VAL A 116 24.68 20.16 1.36
C VAL A 116 23.65 19.30 0.61
N PHE A 117 23.30 19.66 -0.63
CA PHE A 117 22.40 18.84 -1.46
C PHE A 117 22.98 17.45 -1.77
N ALA A 118 24.29 17.36 -2.02
CA ALA A 118 24.97 16.08 -2.23
C ALA A 118 24.97 15.23 -0.95
N LEU A 119 25.24 15.82 0.22
CA LEU A 119 25.19 15.12 1.51
C LEU A 119 23.79 14.59 1.84
N PHE A 120 22.75 15.41 1.68
CA PHE A 120 21.37 14.95 1.88
C PHE A 120 20.96 13.90 0.85
N SER A 121 21.43 14.00 -0.40
CA SER A 121 21.21 12.98 -1.42
C SER A 121 21.88 11.65 -1.06
N MET A 122 23.09 11.69 -0.48
CA MET A 122 23.80 10.50 0.01
C MET A 122 23.04 9.84 1.15
N LEU A 123 22.61 10.63 2.16
CA LEU A 123 21.85 10.09 3.29
C LEU A 123 20.50 9.51 2.84
N GLY A 124 19.79 10.22 1.96
CA GLY A 124 18.56 9.74 1.34
C GLY A 124 18.78 8.46 0.53
N GLY A 125 19.89 8.37 -0.20
CA GLY A 125 20.29 7.17 -0.95
C GLY A 125 20.50 5.96 -0.03
N ILE A 126 21.16 6.14 1.14
CA ILE A 126 21.33 5.07 2.13
C ILE A 126 19.98 4.60 2.68
N VAL A 127 19.08 5.54 3.02
CA VAL A 127 17.73 5.20 3.50
C VAL A 127 16.96 4.40 2.44
N VAL A 128 16.96 4.88 1.18
CA VAL A 128 16.30 4.17 0.08
C VAL A 128 16.93 2.81 -0.15
N PHE A 129 18.26 2.67 -0.04
CA PHE A 129 18.93 1.38 -0.18
C PHE A 129 18.40 0.34 0.82
N VAL A 130 18.31 0.73 2.11
CA VAL A 130 17.80 -0.14 3.17
C VAL A 130 16.32 -0.46 2.94
N THR A 131 15.49 0.54 2.65
CA THR A 131 14.06 0.30 2.42
C THR A 131 13.80 -0.52 1.15
N SER A 132 14.66 -0.44 0.13
CA SER A 132 14.59 -1.25 -1.09
C SER A 132 14.89 -2.73 -0.81
N LEU A 133 15.85 -3.04 0.07
CA LEU A 133 16.08 -4.42 0.52
C LEU A 133 14.87 -4.97 1.30
N MET A 134 14.27 -4.13 2.15
CA MET A 134 13.03 -4.48 2.85
C MET A 134 11.89 -4.74 1.85
N LEU A 135 11.76 -3.90 0.82
CA LEU A 135 10.76 -4.04 -0.23
C LEU A 135 10.90 -5.34 -1.00
N ILE A 136 12.12 -5.73 -1.43
CA ILE A 136 12.36 -7.00 -2.14
C ILE A 136 11.92 -8.18 -1.27
N THR A 137 12.22 -8.13 0.03
CA THR A 137 11.82 -9.17 0.98
C THR A 137 10.31 -9.19 1.20
N ALA A 138 9.68 -8.01 1.24
CA ALA A 138 8.23 -7.85 1.36
C ALA A 138 7.48 -8.39 0.14
N LEU A 139 7.97 -8.09 -1.07
CA LEU A 139 7.43 -8.57 -2.34
C LEU A 139 7.50 -10.10 -2.46
N ARG A 140 8.59 -10.72 -1.99
CA ARG A 140 8.73 -12.19 -2.02
C ARG A 140 7.77 -12.91 -1.07
N LYS A 141 7.41 -12.28 0.04
CA LYS A 141 6.55 -12.87 1.09
C LYS A 141 5.15 -12.26 1.12
N GLU A 142 4.83 -11.40 0.14
CA GLU A 142 3.56 -10.68 -0.01
C GLU A 142 3.11 -9.93 1.27
N TYR A 143 4.07 -9.40 2.04
CA TYR A 143 3.77 -8.67 3.27
C TYR A 143 3.44 -7.20 3.00
N GLU A 144 2.15 -6.87 2.94
CA GLU A 144 1.60 -5.53 2.71
C GLU A 144 2.25 -4.45 3.61
N LYS A 145 2.27 -4.67 4.94
CA LYS A 145 2.74 -3.67 5.91
C LYS A 145 4.21 -3.29 5.75
N LYS A 146 5.04 -4.18 5.18
CA LYS A 146 6.48 -3.93 4.99
C LYS A 146 6.78 -3.11 3.74
N ILE A 147 5.80 -2.87 2.86
CA ILE A 147 5.93 -2.02 1.66
C ILE A 147 5.86 -0.53 2.03
N VAL A 148 5.12 -0.19 3.09
CA VAL A 148 4.83 1.20 3.51
C VAL A 148 6.07 2.06 3.75
N PRO A 149 7.12 1.59 4.46
CA PRO A 149 8.32 2.41 4.69
C PRO A 149 9.04 2.80 3.39
N TRP A 150 9.08 1.89 2.41
CA TRP A 150 9.65 2.18 1.11
C TRP A 150 8.83 3.24 0.36
N LEU A 151 7.50 3.14 0.41
CA LEU A 151 6.60 4.05 -0.30
C LEU A 151 6.78 5.52 0.13
N TYR A 152 6.88 5.77 1.43
CA TYR A 152 7.11 7.13 1.96
C TYR A 152 8.53 7.62 1.73
N SER A 153 9.53 6.78 2.04
CA SER A 153 10.94 7.16 1.88
C SER A 153 11.28 7.45 0.41
N PHE A 154 10.83 6.61 -0.52
CA PHE A 154 11.08 6.79 -1.94
C PHE A 154 10.37 8.01 -2.53
N ALA A 155 9.15 8.32 -2.08
CA ALA A 155 8.42 9.53 -2.50
C ALA A 155 9.16 10.81 -2.07
N ILE A 156 9.51 10.90 -0.78
CA ILE A 156 10.22 12.06 -0.23
C ILE A 156 11.58 12.21 -0.92
N PHE A 157 12.31 11.10 -1.08
CA PHE A 157 13.59 11.09 -1.78
C PHE A 157 13.46 11.57 -3.24
N THR A 158 12.46 11.09 -3.98
CA THR A 158 12.24 11.48 -5.39
C THR A 158 11.89 12.97 -5.50
N LEU A 159 11.04 13.50 -4.61
CA LEU A 159 10.71 14.92 -4.57
C LEU A 159 11.93 15.80 -4.24
N PHE A 160 12.70 15.41 -3.23
CA PHE A 160 13.93 16.10 -2.87
C PHE A 160 14.94 16.05 -4.04
N ARG A 161 15.09 14.90 -4.71
CA ARG A 161 15.98 14.77 -5.86
C ARG A 161 15.53 15.60 -7.06
N LEU A 162 14.23 15.71 -7.32
CA LEU A 162 13.70 16.60 -8.35
C LEU A 162 14.08 18.06 -8.05
N PHE A 163 13.92 18.49 -6.80
CA PHE A 163 14.30 19.85 -6.40
C PHE A 163 15.82 20.10 -6.53
N ALA A 164 16.64 19.17 -6.01
CA ALA A 164 18.09 19.25 -6.11
C ALA A 164 18.59 19.24 -7.57
N PHE A 165 17.94 18.44 -8.43
CA PHE A 165 18.22 18.37 -9.86
C PHE A 165 17.95 19.71 -10.55
N ILE A 166 16.81 20.35 -10.28
CA ILE A 166 16.50 21.67 -10.85
C ILE A 166 17.56 22.69 -10.43
N PHE A 167 17.91 22.73 -9.15
CA PHE A 167 18.95 23.63 -8.65
C PHE A 167 20.31 23.38 -9.32
N PHE A 168 20.73 22.11 -9.42
CA PHE A 168 21.96 21.70 -10.08
C PHE A 168 21.99 22.12 -11.55
N SER A 169 20.87 21.99 -12.27
CA SER A 169 20.77 22.36 -13.68
C SER A 169 20.86 23.87 -13.94
N ILE A 170 20.49 24.71 -12.98
CA ILE A 170 20.54 26.17 -13.08
C ILE A 170 21.93 26.69 -12.73
N VAL A 171 22.54 26.12 -11.69
CA VAL A 171 23.78 26.63 -11.08
C VAL A 171 25.03 26.14 -11.83
N ASN A 172 24.97 24.95 -12.40
CA ASN A 172 26.12 24.38 -13.10
C ASN A 172 26.16 24.78 -14.56
N ASP A 173 27.37 25.06 -15.04
CA ASP A 173 27.59 25.34 -16.44
C ASP A 173 27.44 24.06 -17.28
N MET A 174 26.56 24.12 -18.28
CA MET A 174 26.32 23.03 -19.21
C MET A 174 27.35 22.96 -20.34
N ILE A 175 28.43 23.75 -20.31
CA ILE A 175 29.55 23.62 -21.26
C ILE A 175 30.28 22.28 -21.12
N PHE A 176 30.25 21.69 -19.92
CA PHE A 176 31.03 20.49 -19.64
C PHE A 176 30.23 19.19 -19.79
N ALA A 177 30.88 18.18 -20.38
CA ALA A 177 30.25 16.90 -20.71
C ALA A 177 29.67 16.16 -19.49
N TYR A 178 30.34 16.19 -18.33
CA TYR A 178 29.83 15.56 -17.10
C TYR A 178 28.47 16.12 -16.68
N ASN A 179 28.31 17.45 -16.64
CA ASN A 179 27.06 18.08 -16.24
C ASN A 179 25.93 17.76 -17.22
N ILE A 180 26.22 17.79 -18.52
CA ILE A 180 25.24 17.42 -19.56
C ILE A 180 24.77 15.97 -19.36
N ILE A 181 25.71 15.02 -19.25
CA ILE A 181 25.39 13.59 -19.11
C ILE A 181 24.62 13.33 -17.83
N MET A 182 25.04 13.91 -16.71
CA MET A 182 24.34 13.78 -15.43
C MET A 182 22.94 14.36 -15.50
N CYS A 183 22.75 15.53 -16.12
CA CYS A 183 21.42 16.10 -16.30
C CYS A 183 20.50 15.17 -17.11
N LEU A 184 20.98 14.65 -18.25
CA LEU A 184 20.19 13.75 -19.10
C LEU A 184 19.83 12.44 -18.37
N LEU A 185 20.77 11.85 -17.63
CA LEU A 185 20.51 10.65 -16.83
C LEU A 185 19.48 10.90 -15.74
N TRP A 186 19.58 12.02 -15.02
CA TRP A 186 18.65 12.35 -13.94
C TRP A 186 17.22 12.61 -14.43
N ILE A 187 17.04 13.17 -15.63
CA ILE A 187 15.71 13.27 -16.26
C ILE A 187 15.09 11.87 -16.41
N ILE A 188 15.85 10.92 -16.97
CA ILE A 188 15.38 9.53 -17.16
C ILE A 188 15.08 8.88 -15.82
N PHE A 189 15.98 9.02 -14.83
CA PHE A 189 15.78 8.42 -13.51
C PHE A 189 14.57 8.97 -12.78
N ILE A 190 14.27 10.26 -12.88
CA ILE A 190 13.08 10.87 -12.28
C ILE A 190 11.81 10.31 -12.92
N CYS A 191 11.77 10.20 -14.25
CA CYS A 191 10.63 9.62 -14.97
C CYS A 191 10.38 8.17 -14.56
N ILE A 192 11.42 7.34 -14.53
CA ILE A 192 11.31 5.94 -14.09
C ILE A 192 10.93 5.85 -12.61
N SER A 193 11.45 6.74 -11.76
CA SER A 193 11.12 6.76 -10.32
C SER A 193 9.66 7.13 -10.08
N ALA A 194 9.12 8.12 -10.79
CA ALA A 194 7.71 8.49 -10.71
C ALA A 194 6.81 7.33 -11.16
N TYR A 195 7.15 6.68 -12.28
CA TYR A 195 6.42 5.51 -12.77
C TYR A 195 6.50 4.33 -11.79
N GLY A 196 7.71 4.00 -11.32
CA GLY A 196 7.94 2.91 -10.38
C GLY A 196 7.21 3.10 -9.05
N TRP A 197 7.16 4.33 -8.54
CA TRP A 197 6.37 4.64 -7.34
C TRP A 197 4.89 4.36 -7.56
N LEU A 198 4.32 4.75 -8.71
CA LEU A 198 2.92 4.45 -9.05
C LEU A 198 2.65 2.95 -9.17
N VAL A 199 3.59 2.17 -9.70
CA VAL A 199 3.47 0.71 -9.82
C VAL A 199 3.40 0.07 -8.43
N ILE A 200 4.33 0.39 -7.54
CA ILE A 200 4.33 -0.19 -6.18
C ILE A 200 3.15 0.33 -5.35
N TYR A 201 2.74 1.59 -5.53
CA TYR A 201 1.53 2.11 -4.90
C TYR A 201 0.28 1.34 -5.33
N SER A 202 0.17 1.05 -6.63
CA SER A 202 -0.96 0.29 -7.16
C SER A 202 -0.97 -1.14 -6.61
N LEU A 203 0.20 -1.81 -6.57
CA LEU A 203 0.35 -3.13 -5.96
C LEU A 203 -0.01 -3.11 -4.46
N TYR A 204 0.44 -2.09 -3.72
CA TYR A 204 0.12 -1.93 -2.31
C TYR A 204 -1.40 -1.88 -2.08
N LEU A 205 -2.13 -1.10 -2.89
CA LEU A 205 -3.59 -1.02 -2.80
C LEU A 205 -4.26 -2.38 -3.10
N GLU A 206 -3.77 -3.13 -4.07
CA GLU A 206 -4.30 -4.47 -4.40
C GLU A 206 -4.11 -5.46 -3.24
N LEU A 207 -2.92 -5.49 -2.62
CA LEU A 207 -2.67 -6.34 -1.45
C LEU A 207 -3.51 -5.91 -0.24
N SER A 208 -3.68 -4.60 -0.01
CA SER A 208 -4.53 -4.09 1.07
C SER A 208 -5.99 -4.49 0.89
N ASP A 209 -6.50 -4.47 -0.34
CA ASP A 209 -7.89 -4.84 -0.62
C ASP A 209 -8.10 -6.35 -0.44
N LEU A 210 -7.16 -7.17 -0.91
CA LEU A 210 -7.19 -8.63 -0.69
C LEU A 210 -7.16 -8.99 0.80
N THR A 211 -6.26 -8.37 1.57
CA THR A 211 -6.16 -8.61 3.03
C THR A 211 -7.46 -8.22 3.74
N ARG A 212 -8.08 -7.10 3.36
CA ARG A 212 -9.37 -6.69 3.93
C ARG A 212 -10.50 -7.65 3.57
N LEU A 213 -10.53 -8.16 2.34
CA LEU A 213 -11.52 -9.14 1.91
C LEU A 213 -11.36 -10.46 2.64
N GLU A 214 -10.13 -10.91 2.88
CA GLU A 214 -9.81 -12.08 3.69
C GLU A 214 -10.27 -11.89 5.14
N ASP A 215 -9.93 -10.77 5.78
CA ASP A 215 -10.39 -10.45 7.14
C ASP A 215 -11.92 -10.41 7.24
N LEU A 216 -12.60 -9.80 6.26
CA LEU A 216 -14.06 -9.78 6.21
C LEU A 216 -14.66 -11.16 6.01
N ALA A 217 -14.02 -12.03 5.23
CA ALA A 217 -14.46 -13.42 5.04
C ALA A 217 -14.27 -14.22 6.33
N HIS A 218 -13.13 -14.10 7.01
CA HIS A 218 -12.88 -14.72 8.31
C HIS A 218 -13.88 -14.27 9.37
N LEU A 219 -14.17 -12.96 9.44
CA LEU A 219 -15.19 -12.42 10.34
C LEU A 219 -16.59 -12.95 10.01
N ARG A 220 -16.96 -13.06 8.73
CA ARG A 220 -18.25 -13.63 8.32
C ARG A 220 -18.36 -15.11 8.65
N ILE A 221 -17.32 -15.90 8.38
CA ILE A 221 -17.28 -17.33 8.72
C ILE A 221 -17.35 -17.50 10.23
N GLY A 222 -16.57 -16.73 11.00
CA GLY A 222 -16.61 -16.75 12.46
C GLY A 222 -17.99 -16.35 13.01
N THR A 223 -18.63 -15.34 12.41
CA THR A 223 -19.99 -14.92 12.79
C THR A 223 -21.04 -15.97 12.42
N MET A 224 -20.92 -16.63 11.26
CA MET A 224 -21.82 -17.72 10.86
C MET A 224 -21.61 -18.96 11.72
N GLN A 225 -20.37 -19.25 12.15
CA GLN A 225 -20.07 -20.31 13.11
C GLN A 225 -20.63 -19.98 14.50
N SER A 226 -20.49 -18.75 15.00
CA SER A 226 -21.09 -18.35 16.28
C SER A 226 -22.62 -18.35 16.23
N LEU A 227 -23.21 -17.93 15.10
CA LEU A 227 -24.64 -18.00 14.88
C LEU A 227 -25.11 -19.46 14.82
N ASN A 228 -24.41 -20.33 14.09
CA ASN A 228 -24.74 -21.76 14.03
C ASN A 228 -24.57 -22.46 15.40
N ALA A 229 -23.54 -22.11 16.18
CA ALA A 229 -23.35 -22.58 17.55
C ALA A 229 -24.49 -22.11 18.47
N SER A 230 -24.97 -20.87 18.29
CA SER A 230 -26.10 -20.34 19.05
C SER A 230 -27.46 -20.92 18.65
N THR A 231 -27.62 -21.42 17.41
CA THR A 231 -28.82 -22.13 16.95
C THR A 231 -28.80 -23.63 17.23
N THR A 232 -27.63 -24.26 17.33
CA THR A 232 -27.51 -25.69 17.65
C THR A 232 -27.68 -25.97 19.15
N HIS A 233 -27.20 -25.10 20.04
CA HIS A 233 -27.48 -25.19 21.48
C HIS A 233 -28.93 -24.86 21.87
N SER A 234 -29.71 -24.24 20.99
CA SER A 234 -31.13 -23.93 21.25
C SER A 234 -32.11 -24.97 20.68
N ILE A 235 -31.64 -25.94 19.87
CA ILE A 235 -32.45 -27.07 19.38
C ILE A 235 -32.32 -28.32 20.28
N ALA A 236 -31.26 -28.40 21.09
CA ALA A 236 -31.02 -29.52 22.01
C ALA A 236 -30.94 -29.04 23.47
N GLY A 237 -32.05 -28.59 24.07
CA GLY A 237 -31.97 -28.21 25.49
C GLY A 237 -33.15 -27.53 26.17
N SER A 238 -34.39 -27.73 25.74
CA SER A 238 -35.56 -27.34 26.56
C SER A 238 -36.62 -28.45 26.56
N ARG A 239 -36.24 -29.63 27.06
CA ARG A 239 -37.23 -30.58 27.59
C ARG A 239 -37.56 -30.14 29.01
N PRO A 240 -38.80 -29.70 29.32
CA PRO A 240 -39.26 -29.67 30.69
C PRO A 240 -39.37 -31.14 31.14
N THR A 241 -38.49 -31.60 32.02
CA THR A 241 -38.68 -32.85 32.73
C THR A 241 -39.75 -32.61 33.79
N THR A 242 -41.01 -32.84 33.44
CA THR A 242 -42.12 -32.93 34.39
C THR A 242 -41.85 -34.09 35.35
N PRO A 243 -41.79 -33.88 36.67
CA PRO A 243 -41.53 -34.97 37.60
C PRO A 243 -42.87 -35.57 38.07
N HIS A 244 -42.95 -36.90 37.97
CA HIS A 244 -43.86 -37.82 38.66
C HIS A 244 -45.27 -38.06 38.11
N SER A 245 -45.39 -39.10 37.28
CA SER A 245 -46.49 -40.07 37.36
C SER A 245 -45.94 -41.37 37.97
N VAL A 246 -46.31 -41.67 39.22
CA VAL A 246 -46.14 -43.01 39.80
C VAL A 246 -47.51 -43.45 40.29
N VAL A 247 -48.18 -44.25 39.45
CA VAL A 247 -49.31 -45.08 39.87
C VAL A 247 -48.73 -46.21 40.71
N SER A 248 -48.96 -46.18 42.02
CA SER A 248 -48.66 -47.27 42.93
C SER A 248 -49.97 -47.98 43.29
N THR A 249 -50.18 -49.14 42.68
CA THR A 249 -51.19 -50.11 43.08
C THR A 249 -50.79 -50.74 44.41
N LEU A 250 -51.55 -50.48 45.48
CA LEU A 250 -51.51 -51.28 46.71
C LEU A 250 -52.55 -52.41 46.60
N PRO A 251 -52.20 -53.68 46.93
CA PRO A 251 -53.18 -54.72 47.15
C PRO A 251 -53.66 -54.75 48.60
N VAL A 252 -54.88 -55.25 48.71
CA VAL A 252 -55.79 -55.47 49.85
C VAL A 252 -55.15 -56.11 51.09
N LYS A 253 -55.61 -55.64 52.26
CA LYS A 253 -56.11 -56.51 53.34
C LYS A 253 -57.51 -56.05 53.73
#